data_AF-A0A174XD47-F1
#
_entry.id   AF-A0A174XD47-F1
#
_cell.length_a   1.000
_cell.length_b   1.000
_cell.length_c   1.000
_cell.angle_alpha   90.00
_cell.angle_beta   90.00
_cell.angle_gamma   90.00
#
_symmetry.space_group_name_H-M   'P 1'
#
loop_
_entity.id
_entity.type
_entity.pdbx_description
1 polymer ?
#
loop_
_entity_poly.entity_id
_entity_poly.type
_entity_poly.pdbx_seq_one_letter_code
_entity_poly.pdbx_strand_id
1 'polypeptide(L)'
;MALIGITFVVFSLAVIVTVKGASLKDKELEYQIREENLTAQRDKELERSKELEEYRIYVQTKQYIEEVAKQKLGLVNPDEILLKPKKKE
;
A
#
# COMPACT_ATOMS: atom_id res chain seq x y z
N MET A 1 -17.15 -45.20 -41.75
CA MET A 1 -17.34 -45.39 -40.30
C MET A 1 -16.13 -44.92 -39.49
N ALA A 2 -14.93 -45.51 -39.63
CA ALA A 2 -13.74 -45.11 -38.85
C ALA A 2 -13.30 -43.64 -39.04
N LEU A 3 -13.32 -43.15 -40.29
CA LEU A 3 -12.88 -41.79 -40.63
C LEU A 3 -13.75 -40.70 -39.96
N ILE A 4 -15.08 -40.93 -39.88
CA ILE A 4 -16.04 -40.04 -39.21
C ILE A 4 -15.76 -39.98 -37.70
N GLY A 5 -15.49 -41.12 -37.08
CA GLY A 5 -15.13 -41.19 -35.65
C GLY A 5 -13.84 -40.44 -35.33
N ILE A 6 -12.80 -40.61 -36.17
CA ILE A 6 -11.53 -39.89 -36.01
C ILE A 6 -11.74 -38.38 -36.16
N THR A 7 -12.47 -37.93 -37.18
CA THR A 7 -12.74 -36.50 -37.37
C THR A 7 -13.53 -35.89 -36.21
N PHE A 8 -14.46 -36.64 -35.63
CA PHE A 8 -15.23 -36.17 -34.48
C PHE A 8 -14.37 -36.00 -33.22
N VAL A 9 -13.45 -36.94 -32.97
CA VAL A 9 -12.52 -36.85 -31.83
C VAL A 9 -11.58 -35.66 -32.00
N VAL A 10 -11.01 -35.47 -33.19
CA VAL A 10 -10.12 -34.32 -33.48
C VAL A 10 -10.89 -33.00 -33.33
N PHE A 11 -12.11 -32.92 -33.85
CA PHE A 11 -12.95 -31.74 -33.70
C PHE A 11 -13.28 -31.45 -32.22
N SER A 12 -13.65 -32.46 -31.45
CA SER A 12 -13.93 -32.33 -30.02
C SER A 12 -12.70 -31.83 -29.25
N LEU A 13 -11.51 -32.34 -29.59
CA LEU A 13 -10.26 -31.92 -28.97
C LEU A 13 -9.90 -30.47 -29.35
N ALA A 14 -10.12 -30.06 -30.59
CA ALA A 14 -9.93 -28.69 -31.04
C ALA A 14 -10.83 -27.69 -30.29
N VAL A 15 -12.11 -28.05 -30.05
CA VAL A 15 -13.05 -27.23 -29.26
C VAL A 15 -12.56 -27.10 -27.81
N ILE A 16 -12.11 -28.19 -27.18
CA ILE A 16 -11.64 -28.13 -25.79
C ILE A 16 -10.39 -27.24 -25.67
N VAL A 17 -9.43 -27.38 -26.59
CA VAL A 17 -8.19 -26.59 -26.58
C VAL A 17 -8.48 -25.11 -26.77
N THR A 18 -9.39 -24.76 -27.69
CA THR A 18 -9.76 -23.35 -27.92
C THR A 18 -10.48 -22.74 -26.72
N VAL A 19 -11.43 -23.44 -26.10
CA VAL A 19 -12.12 -22.98 -24.89
C VAL A 19 -11.15 -22.81 -23.71
N LYS A 20 -10.28 -23.80 -23.48
CA LYS A 20 -9.26 -23.71 -22.41
C LYS A 20 -8.25 -22.59 -22.68
N GLY A 21 -7.85 -22.40 -23.94
CA GLY A 21 -6.97 -21.32 -24.35
C GLY A 21 -7.58 -19.94 -24.07
N ALA A 22 -8.86 -19.75 -24.40
CA ALA A 22 -9.58 -18.51 -24.09
C ALA A 22 -9.64 -18.27 -22.57
N SER A 23 -10.04 -19.28 -21.79
CA SER A 23 -10.12 -19.16 -20.32
C SER A 23 -8.75 -18.89 -19.66
N LEU A 24 -7.66 -19.45 -20.22
CA LEU A 24 -6.32 -19.17 -19.73
C LEU A 24 -5.92 -17.70 -19.96
N LYS A 25 -6.26 -17.16 -21.13
CA LYS A 25 -5.99 -15.76 -21.46
C LYS A 25 -6.78 -14.79 -20.58
N ASP A 26 -8.02 -15.10 -20.24
CA ASP A 26 -8.83 -14.30 -19.31
C ASP A 26 -8.21 -14.29 -17.91
N LYS A 27 -7.76 -15.46 -17.42
CA LYS A 27 -7.06 -15.58 -16.14
C LYS A 27 -5.72 -14.84 -16.14
N GLU A 28 -4.99 -14.89 -17.24
CA GLU A 28 -3.74 -14.17 -17.39
C GLU A 28 -3.96 -12.66 -17.25
N LEU A 29 -4.99 -12.11 -17.89
CA LEU A 29 -5.36 -10.71 -17.75
C LEU A 29 -5.78 -10.36 -16.31
N GLU A 30 -6.59 -11.21 -15.68
CA GLU A 30 -6.99 -11.03 -14.27
C GLU A 30 -5.77 -10.99 -13.34
N TYR A 31 -4.82 -11.91 -13.53
CA TYR A 31 -3.61 -11.96 -12.74
C TYR A 31 -2.70 -10.76 -12.97
N GLN A 32 -2.56 -10.27 -14.20
CA GLN A 32 -1.80 -9.05 -14.50
C GLN A 32 -2.39 -7.84 -13.77
N ILE A 33 -3.72 -7.65 -13.84
CA ILE A 33 -4.40 -6.56 -13.12
C ILE A 33 -4.20 -6.70 -11.61
N ARG A 34 -4.30 -7.91 -11.08
CA ARG A 34 -4.10 -8.16 -9.65
C ARG A 34 -2.66 -7.87 -9.22
N GLU A 35 -1.67 -8.27 -10.02
CA GLU A 35 -0.26 -8.01 -9.76
C GLU A 35 0.05 -6.51 -9.78
N GLU A 36 -0.47 -5.78 -10.76
CA GLU A 36 -0.33 -4.32 -10.84
C GLU A 36 -0.91 -3.65 -9.59
N ASN A 37 -2.13 -4.02 -9.19
CA ASN A 37 -2.78 -3.49 -7.99
C ASN A 37 -2.01 -3.80 -6.71
N LEU A 38 -1.51 -5.03 -6.56
CA LEU A 38 -0.73 -5.44 -5.39
C LEU A 38 0.61 -4.71 -5.35
N THR A 39 1.25 -4.51 -6.50
CA THR A 39 2.51 -3.77 -6.61
C THR A 39 2.31 -2.31 -6.22
N ALA A 40 1.26 -1.67 -6.74
CA ALA A 40 0.91 -0.30 -6.37
C ALA A 40 0.63 -0.15 -4.86
N GLN A 41 -0.09 -1.10 -4.26
CA GLN A 41 -0.34 -1.12 -2.81
C GLN A 41 0.97 -1.28 -2.02
N ARG A 42 1.84 -2.20 -2.44
CA ARG A 42 3.12 -2.43 -1.79
C ARG A 42 4.02 -1.20 -1.85
N ASP A 43 4.10 -0.54 -3.00
CA ASP A 43 4.94 0.65 -3.17
C ASP A 43 4.43 1.82 -2.34
N LYS A 44 3.10 2.01 -2.26
CA LYS A 44 2.47 3.00 -1.37
C LYS A 44 2.78 2.73 0.10
N GLU A 45 2.67 1.48 0.56
CA GLU A 45 3.00 1.14 1.95
C GLU A 45 4.50 1.29 2.24
N LEU A 46 5.36 1.03 1.26
CA LEU A 46 6.80 1.22 1.39
C LEU A 46 7.16 2.71 1.48
N GLU A 47 6.50 3.57 0.70
CA GLU A 47 6.64 5.03 0.81
C GLU A 47 6.16 5.52 2.17
N ARG A 48 4.95 5.11 2.61
CA ARG A 48 4.42 5.42 3.94
C ARG A 48 5.37 4.97 5.05
N SER A 49 5.99 3.80 4.92
CA SER A 49 6.97 3.32 5.89
C SER A 49 8.21 4.22 5.97
N LYS A 50 8.65 4.80 4.85
CA LYS A 50 9.75 5.78 4.84
C LYS A 50 9.35 7.08 5.51
N GLU A 51 8.16 7.60 5.20
CA GLU A 51 7.64 8.81 5.86
C GLU A 51 7.54 8.63 7.39
N LEU A 52 7.09 7.46 7.85
CA LEU A 52 7.03 7.14 9.28
C LEU A 52 8.41 7.05 9.92
N GLU A 53 9.42 6.55 9.19
CA GLU A 53 10.81 6.52 9.63
C GLU A 53 11.37 7.94 9.79
N GLU A 54 11.16 8.79 8.81
CA GLU A 54 11.56 10.21 8.86
C GLU A 54 10.86 10.95 9.99
N TYR A 55 9.55 10.73 10.15
CA TYR A 55 8.78 11.30 11.25
C TYR A 55 9.29 10.83 12.61
N ARG A 56 9.64 9.54 12.75
CA ARG A 56 10.24 8.99 13.97
C ARG A 56 11.52 9.71 14.35
N ILE A 57 12.40 9.97 13.37
CA ILE A 57 13.64 10.71 13.59
C ILE A 57 13.33 12.16 14.00
N TYR A 58 12.40 12.82 13.30
CA TYR A 58 12.01 14.20 13.57
C TYR A 58 11.49 14.41 15.00
N VAL A 59 10.59 13.54 15.47
CA VAL A 59 10.03 13.69 16.83
C VAL A 59 11.03 13.41 17.95
N GLN A 60 12.15 12.75 17.64
CA GLN A 60 13.25 12.53 18.56
C GLN A 60 14.25 13.71 18.60
N THR A 61 14.08 14.71 17.74
CA THR A 61 14.93 15.90 17.77
C THR A 61 14.72 16.69 19.07
N LYS A 62 15.80 17.28 19.57
CA LYS A 62 15.76 18.09 20.80
C LYS A 62 14.75 19.24 20.71
N GLN A 63 14.67 19.88 19.54
CA GLN A 63 13.75 20.98 19.27
C GLN A 63 12.30 20.57 19.41
N TYR A 64 11.88 19.46 18.76
CA TYR A 64 10.52 18.97 18.87
C TYR A 64 10.18 18.57 20.32
N ILE A 65 11.10 17.90 21.00
CA ILE A 65 10.92 17.52 22.42
C ILE A 65 10.72 18.77 23.29
N GLU A 66 11.55 19.80 23.10
CA GLU A 66 11.49 21.05 23.83
C GLU A 66 10.18 21.82 23.55
N GLU A 67 9.77 21.93 22.29
CA GLU A 67 8.50 22.56 21.90
C GLU A 67 7.30 21.83 22.52
N VAL A 68 7.27 20.50 22.47
CA VAL A 68 6.20 19.69 23.05
C VAL A 68 6.20 19.81 24.58
N ALA A 69 7.36 19.82 25.22
CA ALA A 69 7.50 20.04 26.66
C ALA A 69 7.00 21.43 27.08
N LYS A 70 7.37 22.47 26.34
CA LYS A 70 6.90 23.85 26.55
C LYS A 70 5.38 23.96 26.39
N GLN A 71 4.83 23.41 25.31
CA GLN A 71 3.40 23.52 25.00
C GLN A 71 2.51 22.65 25.89
N LYS A 72 2.86 21.37 26.09
CA LYS A 72 2.00 20.40 26.80
C LYS A 72 2.22 20.40 28.30
N LEU A 73 3.47 20.54 28.75
CA LEU A 73 3.83 20.45 30.16
C LEU A 73 4.06 21.84 30.80
N GLY A 74 4.13 22.91 29.99
CA GLY A 74 4.42 24.25 30.49
C GLY A 74 5.83 24.36 31.07
N LEU A 75 6.76 23.52 30.60
CA LEU A 75 8.17 23.60 30.98
C LEU A 75 8.81 24.79 30.27
N VAL A 76 9.85 25.37 30.87
CA VAL A 76 10.66 26.44 30.28
C VAL A 76 12.12 26.20 30.64
N ASN A 77 13.05 26.75 29.85
CA ASN A 77 14.47 26.66 30.19
C ASN A 77 14.78 27.48 31.45
N PRO A 78 15.87 27.19 32.18
CA PRO A 78 16.21 27.89 33.42
C PRO A 78 16.36 29.41 33.28
N ASP A 79 16.69 29.89 32.09
CA ASP A 79 16.85 31.29 31.69
C ASP A 79 15.59 31.92 31.06
N GLU A 80 14.50 31.16 30.93
CA GLU A 80 13.23 31.60 30.35
C GLU A 80 12.13 31.77 31.43
N ILE A 81 11.20 32.71 31.24
CA ILE A 81 10.05 32.93 32.14
C ILE A 81 8.74 32.63 31.41
N LEU A 82 7.91 31.73 31.96
CA LEU A 82 6.59 31.41 31.41
C LEU A 82 5.54 32.44 31.85
N LEU A 83 5.00 33.21 30.90
CA LEU A 83 3.90 34.15 31.13
C LEU A 83 2.56 33.52 30.73
N LYS A 84 1.71 33.20 31.71
CA LYS A 84 0.33 32.76 31.44
C LYS A 84 -0.62 33.97 31.48
N PRO A 85 -1.45 34.20 30.44
CA PRO A 85 -2.43 35.29 30.48
C PRO A 85 -3.46 35.04 31.59
N LYS A 86 -3.75 36.05 32.42
CA LYS A 86 -4.89 35.98 33.34
C LYS A 86 -6.18 35.91 32.51
N LYS A 87 -7.10 35.00 32.87
CA LYS A 87 -8.48 35.06 32.37
C LYS A 87 -9.02 36.45 32.71
N LYS A 88 -9.49 37.20 31.70
CA LYS A 88 -10.36 38.35 31.93
C LYS A 88 -11.66 37.77 32.49
N GLU A 89 -11.97 38.11 33.74
CA GLU A 89 -13.29 37.90 34.33
C GLU A 89 -14.35 38.73 33.59
#